data_AF-A0LN18-F1
#
_entry.id   AF-A0LN18-F1
#
_cell.length_a   1.000
_cell.length_b   1.000
_cell.length_c   1.000
_cell.angle_alpha   90.00
_cell.angle_beta   90.00
_cell.angle_gamma   90.00
#
_symmetry.space_group_name_H-M   'P 1'
#
loop_
_entity.id
_entity.type
_entity.pdbx_description
1 polymer ?
#
loop_
_entity_poly.entity_id
_entity_poly.type
_entity_poly.pdbx_seq_one_letter_code
_entity_poly.pdbx_strand_id
1 'polypeptide(L)'
;MERKALLAEVKSYFAESDHWRRLCSAMLEPDPQGTHIHAYVDTSVHPDSLEAVMAGYFERLGWPSARKIDHMAPKAGMGSLHGVEPKGKPHFDFQWFFNKDVGLRACEGGESGCNLLVWNRWYINHFYKQFPFRAVGPKEEKALEEYFKSEHFLKGLEFPVMSTTNHMHINVHSSVHPDAIQKHAEAALAREGLQIFYTCPNVYMVGGKYRGKLVFMGRKPEVVFDIGWLFTPSVVIEPAWEPWIFDANPGYDVWTTAMLADVMNADYVRLTEEEIQEVLNGCRF
;
A
#
# COMPACT_ATOMS: atom_id res chain seq x y z
N MET A 1 1.70 27.21 12.48
CA MET A 1 2.95 27.61 11.79
C MET A 1 2.70 28.78 10.84
N GLU A 2 3.64 29.70 10.67
CA GLU A 2 3.55 30.78 9.66
C GLU A 2 3.57 30.23 8.23
N ARG A 3 2.74 30.76 7.32
CA ARG A 3 2.58 30.25 5.95
C ARG A 3 3.90 30.15 5.18
N LYS A 4 4.74 31.17 5.30
CA LYS A 4 6.06 31.20 4.66
C LYS A 4 7.01 30.11 5.18
N ALA A 5 6.98 29.85 6.48
CA ALA A 5 7.79 28.78 7.08
C ALA A 5 7.32 27.40 6.60
N LEU A 6 6.00 27.19 6.57
CA LEU A 6 5.39 25.96 6.05
C LEU A 6 5.81 25.66 4.61
N LEU A 7 5.68 26.64 3.70
CA LEU A 7 6.10 26.46 2.30
C LEU A 7 7.59 26.17 2.17
N ALA A 8 8.44 26.81 2.99
CA ALA A 8 9.87 26.57 2.98
C ALA A 8 10.22 25.13 3.40
N GLU A 9 9.53 24.59 4.42
CA GLU A 9 9.71 23.21 4.86
C GLU A 9 9.27 22.20 3.80
N VAL A 10 8.10 22.41 3.19
CA VAL A 10 7.59 21.54 2.11
C VAL A 10 8.55 21.53 0.93
N LYS A 11 9.00 22.71 0.49
CA LYS A 11 9.98 22.85 -0.60
C LYS A 11 11.30 22.16 -0.27
N SER A 12 11.84 22.38 0.93
CA SER A 12 13.09 21.77 1.37
C SER A 12 12.98 20.24 1.42
N TYR A 13 11.82 19.70 1.83
CA TYR A 13 11.59 18.26 1.84
C TYR A 13 11.77 17.62 0.46
N PHE A 14 11.08 18.14 -0.56
CA PHE A 14 11.16 17.58 -1.92
C PHE A 14 12.47 17.93 -2.65
N ALA A 15 13.07 19.09 -2.37
CA ALA A 15 14.27 19.53 -3.08
C ALA A 15 15.59 18.98 -2.49
N GLU A 16 15.64 18.79 -1.16
CA GLU A 16 16.92 18.62 -0.45
C GLU A 16 16.92 17.51 0.61
N SER A 17 15.77 16.99 1.04
CA SER A 17 15.76 16.01 2.13
C SER A 17 16.41 14.68 1.73
N ASP A 18 17.17 14.12 2.67
CA ASP A 18 17.75 12.79 2.51
C ASP A 18 16.67 11.71 2.35
N HIS A 19 15.57 11.84 3.10
CA HIS A 19 14.48 10.88 3.06
C HIS A 19 13.82 10.81 1.68
N TRP A 20 13.44 11.95 1.09
CA TRP A 20 12.86 11.99 -0.25
C TRP A 20 13.84 11.48 -1.31
N ARG A 21 15.12 11.89 -1.24
CA ARG A 21 16.16 11.40 -2.14
C ARG A 21 16.35 9.88 -2.07
N ARG A 22 16.31 9.29 -0.87
CA ARG A 22 16.40 7.84 -0.66
C ARG A 22 15.17 7.12 -1.21
N LEU A 23 13.97 7.68 -1.02
CA LEU A 23 12.75 7.18 -1.65
C LEU A 23 12.88 7.19 -3.17
N CYS A 24 13.29 8.31 -3.79
CA CYS A 24 13.53 8.37 -5.23
C CYS A 24 14.61 7.38 -5.71
N SER A 25 15.63 7.12 -4.89
CA SER A 25 16.66 6.11 -5.22
C SER A 25 16.07 4.69 -5.19
N ALA A 26 15.20 4.39 -4.22
CA ALA A 26 14.49 3.11 -4.16
C ALA A 26 13.49 2.92 -5.32
N MET A 27 13.03 4.00 -5.97
CA MET A 27 12.24 3.91 -7.20
C MET A 27 13.04 3.37 -8.41
N LEU A 28 14.36 3.26 -8.30
CA LEU A 28 15.21 2.73 -9.37
C LEU A 28 15.41 1.20 -9.27
N GLU A 29 14.67 0.51 -8.39
CA GLU A 29 14.72 -0.94 -8.28
C GLU A 29 14.42 -1.63 -9.64
N PRO A 30 15.17 -2.68 -10.00
CA PRO A 30 15.07 -3.31 -11.31
C PRO A 30 13.80 -4.17 -11.48
N ASP A 31 13.17 -4.57 -10.38
CA ASP A 31 11.88 -5.28 -10.35
C ASP A 31 10.80 -4.37 -9.75
N PRO A 32 10.25 -3.41 -10.52
CA PRO A 32 9.27 -2.45 -10.00
C PRO A 32 7.97 -3.13 -9.55
N GLN A 33 7.52 -4.16 -10.25
CA GLN A 33 6.28 -4.86 -9.92
C GLN A 33 6.44 -5.79 -8.70
N GLY A 34 7.66 -6.25 -8.42
CA GLY A 34 8.01 -7.02 -7.21
C GLY A 34 8.56 -6.20 -6.06
N THR A 35 8.41 -4.87 -6.09
CA THR A 35 8.90 -3.98 -5.04
C THR A 35 7.77 -3.12 -4.50
N HIS A 36 7.63 -3.10 -3.18
CA HIS A 36 6.77 -2.16 -2.45
C HIS A 36 7.57 -1.33 -1.47
N ILE A 37 7.16 -0.08 -1.28
CA ILE A 37 7.87 0.87 -0.42
C ILE A 37 6.87 1.58 0.49
N HIS A 38 7.21 1.74 1.76
CA HIS A 38 6.51 2.66 2.66
C HIS A 38 7.44 3.81 3.01
N ALA A 39 6.93 5.04 2.92
CA ALA A 39 7.59 6.26 3.38
C ALA A 39 6.72 6.93 4.45
N TYR A 40 7.29 7.27 5.61
CA TYR A 40 6.57 7.84 6.74
C TYR A 40 7.01 9.29 7.01
N VAL A 41 6.04 10.18 7.14
CA VAL A 41 6.26 11.62 7.36
C VAL A 41 5.38 12.19 8.45
N ASP A 42 5.83 13.30 9.04
CA ASP A 42 4.98 14.20 9.81
C ASP A 42 4.61 15.40 8.94
N THR A 43 3.37 15.87 9.00
CA THR A 43 2.92 17.01 8.19
C THR A 43 1.66 17.68 8.74
N SER A 44 1.54 18.99 8.55
CA SER A 44 0.30 19.74 8.68
C SER A 44 -0.36 19.99 7.32
N VAL A 45 0.28 19.61 6.21
CA VAL A 45 -0.22 19.89 4.86
C VAL A 45 -1.32 18.90 4.51
N HIS A 46 -2.38 19.42 3.90
CA HIS A 46 -3.51 18.60 3.50
C HIS A 46 -3.08 17.53 2.47
N PRO A 47 -3.53 16.27 2.60
CA PRO A 47 -3.17 15.17 1.69
C PRO A 47 -3.41 15.47 0.21
N ASP A 48 -4.53 16.10 -0.17
CA ASP A 48 -4.77 16.55 -1.56
C ASP A 48 -3.65 17.44 -2.12
N SER A 49 -3.07 18.31 -1.29
CA SER A 49 -1.95 19.17 -1.70
C SER A 49 -0.66 18.37 -1.83
N LEU A 50 -0.43 17.38 -0.95
CA LEU A 50 0.71 16.48 -1.05
C LEU A 50 0.62 15.58 -2.29
N GLU A 51 -0.57 15.08 -2.61
CA GLU A 51 -0.84 14.32 -3.83
C GLU A 51 -0.51 15.15 -5.07
N ALA A 52 -1.00 16.38 -5.15
CA ALA A 52 -0.75 17.27 -6.28
C ALA A 52 0.75 17.59 -6.46
N VAL A 53 1.47 17.88 -5.37
CA VAL A 53 2.93 18.07 -5.41
C VAL A 53 3.63 16.79 -5.87
N MET A 54 3.24 15.64 -5.35
CA MET A 54 3.88 14.37 -5.67
C MET A 54 3.65 13.94 -7.12
N ALA A 55 2.42 14.05 -7.60
CA ALA A 55 2.06 13.80 -9.00
C ALA A 55 2.84 14.72 -9.94
N GLY A 56 2.85 16.04 -9.66
CA GLY A 56 3.59 17.01 -10.44
C GLY A 56 5.11 16.81 -10.41
N TYR A 57 5.66 16.37 -9.27
CA TYR A 57 7.09 16.07 -9.13
C TYR A 57 7.49 14.92 -10.05
N PHE A 58 6.77 13.80 -9.99
CA PHE A 58 7.08 12.64 -10.83
C PHE A 58 6.78 12.87 -12.31
N GLU A 59 5.76 13.67 -12.65
CA GLU A 59 5.53 14.10 -14.03
C GLU A 59 6.74 14.86 -14.60
N ARG A 60 7.33 15.79 -13.84
CA ARG A 60 8.54 16.54 -14.26
C ARG A 60 9.79 15.66 -14.35
N LEU A 61 9.86 14.56 -13.62
CA LEU A 61 10.88 13.51 -13.81
C LEU A 61 10.63 12.61 -15.04
N GLY A 62 9.50 12.77 -15.73
CA GLY A 62 9.09 11.91 -16.84
C GLY A 62 8.48 10.57 -16.40
N TRP A 63 8.08 10.44 -15.13
CA TRP A 63 7.43 9.26 -14.56
C TRP A 63 5.99 9.59 -14.09
N PRO A 64 5.09 10.04 -14.99
CA PRO A 64 3.74 10.44 -14.59
C PRO A 64 3.00 9.31 -13.88
N SER A 65 1.95 9.63 -13.10
CA SER A 65 1.17 8.60 -12.41
C SER A 65 0.54 7.61 -13.39
N ALA A 66 0.66 6.31 -13.11
CA ALA A 66 0.10 5.24 -13.93
C ALA A 66 -1.38 4.94 -13.60
N ARG A 67 -1.83 5.34 -12.41
CA ARG A 67 -3.18 5.13 -11.87
C ARG A 67 -3.55 6.25 -10.90
N LYS A 68 -4.80 6.26 -10.41
CA LYS A 68 -5.20 7.11 -9.29
C LYS A 68 -4.43 6.75 -8.00
N ILE A 69 -4.30 7.72 -7.11
CA ILE A 69 -3.76 7.56 -5.76
C ILE A 69 -4.95 7.41 -4.81
N ASP A 70 -5.01 6.33 -4.04
CA ASP A 70 -6.12 6.12 -3.10
C ASP A 70 -5.79 6.75 -1.75
N HIS A 71 -6.72 7.50 -1.16
CA HIS A 71 -6.57 7.97 0.22
C HIS A 71 -7.15 6.92 1.17
N MET A 72 -6.42 6.61 2.24
CA MET A 72 -6.91 5.70 3.27
C MET A 72 -6.29 6.02 4.63
N ALA A 73 -6.82 5.41 5.70
CA ALA A 73 -6.26 5.52 7.05
C ALA A 73 -5.81 4.15 7.56
N PRO A 74 -4.54 3.73 7.36
CA PRO A 74 -4.15 2.35 7.68
C PRO A 74 -4.28 2.00 9.17
N LYS A 75 -4.22 3.01 10.05
CA LYS A 75 -4.56 2.90 11.48
C LYS A 75 -5.03 4.27 12.01
N ALA A 76 -5.63 4.27 13.20
CA ALA A 76 -6.04 5.50 13.87
C ALA A 76 -4.89 6.52 13.96
N GLY A 77 -5.17 7.76 13.55
CA GLY A 77 -4.20 8.87 13.58
C GLY A 77 -3.15 8.85 12.46
N MET A 78 -3.22 7.92 11.51
CA MET A 78 -2.30 7.82 10.37
C MET A 78 -3.09 7.75 9.06
N GLY A 79 -2.72 8.59 8.10
CA GLY A 79 -3.27 8.51 6.75
C GLY A 79 -2.23 8.05 5.74
N SER A 80 -2.68 7.67 4.55
CA SER A 80 -1.85 7.18 3.46
C SER A 80 -2.32 7.70 2.12
N LEU A 81 -1.37 8.19 1.32
CA LEU A 81 -1.50 8.22 -0.14
C LEU A 81 -1.07 6.81 -0.57
N HIS A 82 -2.06 5.94 -0.75
CA HIS A 82 -1.88 4.51 -0.95
C HIS A 82 -1.77 4.15 -2.43
N GLY A 83 -0.78 3.34 -2.76
CA GLY A 83 -0.50 2.88 -4.11
C GLY A 83 -0.14 4.01 -5.07
N VAL A 84 0.70 4.96 -4.63
CA VAL A 84 1.33 5.95 -5.52
C VAL A 84 2.19 5.19 -6.52
N GLU A 85 1.92 5.37 -7.80
CA GLU A 85 2.54 4.57 -8.86
C GLU A 85 3.09 5.44 -9.99
N PRO A 86 4.33 5.94 -9.87
CA PRO A 86 5.02 6.57 -10.99
C PRO A 86 5.26 5.55 -12.11
N LYS A 87 4.97 5.92 -13.35
CA LYS A 87 5.01 4.98 -14.49
C LYS A 87 6.36 4.29 -14.63
N GLY A 88 6.34 2.96 -14.60
CA GLY A 88 7.53 2.13 -14.76
C GLY A 88 8.45 2.09 -13.54
N LYS A 89 7.93 2.48 -12.37
CA LYS A 89 8.63 2.47 -11.08
C LYS A 89 7.87 1.59 -10.08
N PRO A 90 8.52 1.16 -8.98
CA PRO A 90 7.80 0.58 -7.86
C PRO A 90 6.63 1.47 -7.41
N HIS A 91 5.53 0.84 -6.99
CA HIS A 91 4.52 1.56 -6.26
C HIS A 91 4.95 1.73 -4.79
N PHE A 92 4.38 2.72 -4.13
CA PHE A 92 4.67 2.98 -2.73
C PHE A 92 3.50 3.65 -2.01
N ASP A 93 3.54 3.55 -0.69
CA ASP A 93 2.61 4.23 0.20
C ASP A 93 3.31 5.37 0.91
N PHE A 94 2.74 6.56 0.79
CA PHE A 94 3.20 7.75 1.52
C PHE A 94 2.32 7.95 2.75
N GLN A 95 2.83 7.45 3.87
CA GLN A 95 2.18 7.43 5.16
C GLN A 95 2.44 8.76 5.88
N TRP A 96 1.40 9.39 6.41
CA TRP A 96 1.55 10.64 7.16
C TRP A 96 0.90 10.58 8.55
N PHE A 97 1.51 11.31 9.47
CA PHE A 97 0.95 11.67 10.76
C PHE A 97 0.69 13.18 10.81
N PHE A 98 -0.50 13.56 11.26
CA PHE A 98 -0.81 14.99 11.38
C PHE A 98 0.02 15.63 12.51
N ASN A 99 0.73 16.71 12.18
CA ASN A 99 1.42 17.53 13.15
C ASN A 99 1.35 19.01 12.73
N LYS A 100 0.54 19.80 13.44
CA LYS A 100 0.28 21.22 13.17
C LYS A 100 1.52 22.14 13.15
N ASP A 101 2.62 21.68 13.75
CA ASP A 101 3.87 22.42 13.91
C ASP A 101 4.95 21.95 12.92
N VAL A 102 4.58 21.15 11.92
CA VAL A 102 5.48 20.62 10.90
C VAL A 102 4.87 20.82 9.53
N GLY A 103 5.54 21.54 8.62
CA GLY A 103 5.14 21.63 7.22
C GLY A 103 5.20 20.26 6.56
N LEU A 104 6.40 19.72 6.40
CA LEU A 104 6.63 18.34 5.96
C LEU A 104 8.04 17.89 6.32
N ARG A 105 8.17 16.74 6.98
CA ARG A 105 9.47 16.12 7.24
C ARG A 105 9.34 14.61 7.40
N ALA A 106 10.45 13.89 7.27
CA ALA A 106 10.51 12.47 7.60
C ALA A 106 10.15 12.26 9.08
N CYS A 107 9.32 11.25 9.36
CA CYS A 107 8.97 10.94 10.75
C CYS A 107 10.21 10.44 11.51
N GLU A 108 10.30 10.79 12.80
CA GLU A 108 11.26 10.18 13.72
C GLU A 108 10.76 8.79 14.14
N GLY A 109 10.83 7.84 13.21
CA GLY A 109 10.31 6.49 13.36
C GLY A 109 9.33 6.11 12.25
N GLY A 110 8.43 5.19 12.55
CA GLY A 110 7.49 4.63 11.57
C GLY A 110 7.23 3.18 11.89
N GLU A 111 7.22 2.31 10.89
CA GLU A 111 7.08 0.88 11.12
C GLU A 111 8.40 0.28 11.60
N SER A 112 8.36 -0.41 12.73
CA SER A 112 9.55 -1.02 13.37
C SER A 112 10.70 -0.04 13.62
N GLY A 113 10.39 1.25 13.80
CA GLY A 113 11.40 2.31 13.99
C GLY A 113 12.01 2.87 12.70
N CYS A 114 11.54 2.43 11.53
CA CYS A 114 12.01 2.90 10.22
C CYS A 114 10.98 3.84 9.58
N ASN A 115 11.45 4.95 9.00
CA ASN A 115 10.62 5.87 8.21
C ASN A 115 10.61 5.56 6.70
N LEU A 116 11.49 4.66 6.25
CA LEU A 116 11.53 4.20 4.87
C LEU A 116 11.77 2.69 4.88
N LEU A 117 10.78 1.93 4.40
CA LEU A 117 10.87 0.47 4.26
C LEU A 117 10.77 0.11 2.79
N VAL A 118 11.67 -0.75 2.33
CA VAL A 118 11.71 -1.26 0.95
C VAL A 118 11.62 -2.77 1.01
N TRP A 119 10.53 -3.31 0.48
CA TRP A 119 10.32 -4.74 0.33
C TRP A 119 10.48 -5.09 -1.14
N ASN A 120 11.73 -5.25 -1.55
CA ASN A 120 12.06 -5.72 -2.89
C ASN A 120 12.10 -7.25 -2.94
N ARG A 121 12.36 -7.79 -4.14
CA ARG A 121 12.44 -9.23 -4.39
C ARG A 121 13.38 -9.96 -3.44
N TRP A 122 14.53 -9.36 -3.10
CA TRP A 122 15.49 -9.97 -2.18
C TRP A 122 14.90 -10.12 -0.78
N TYR A 123 14.27 -9.05 -0.25
CA TYR A 123 13.66 -9.07 1.07
C TYR A 123 12.55 -10.13 1.14
N ILE A 124 11.65 -10.13 0.15
CA ILE A 124 10.52 -11.05 0.11
C ILE A 124 11.00 -12.51 0.05
N ASN A 125 11.99 -12.80 -0.80
CA ASN A 125 12.58 -14.13 -0.87
C ASN A 125 13.28 -14.53 0.43
N HIS A 126 13.87 -13.57 1.17
CA HIS A 126 14.44 -13.84 2.48
C HIS A 126 13.35 -14.13 3.52
N PHE A 127 12.29 -13.33 3.55
CA PHE A 127 11.13 -13.53 4.40
C PHE A 127 10.49 -14.91 4.17
N TYR A 128 10.44 -15.40 2.93
CA TYR A 128 9.90 -16.72 2.62
C TYR A 128 10.73 -17.90 3.15
N LYS A 129 12.05 -17.72 3.39
CA LYS A 129 12.92 -18.80 3.88
C LYS A 129 12.58 -19.30 5.28
N GLN A 130 11.83 -18.53 6.07
CA GLN A 130 11.45 -18.93 7.42
C GLN A 130 10.30 -19.95 7.44
N PHE A 131 9.64 -20.21 6.31
CA PHE A 131 8.48 -21.08 6.23
C PHE A 131 8.81 -22.38 5.49
N PRO A 132 8.53 -23.54 6.08
CA PRO A 132 8.63 -24.82 5.38
C PRO A 132 7.39 -25.04 4.49
N PHE A 133 7.28 -24.28 3.40
CA PHE A 133 6.16 -24.40 2.48
C PHE A 133 6.02 -25.83 1.94
N ARG A 134 4.79 -26.33 1.89
CA ARG A 134 4.50 -27.63 1.29
C ARG A 134 4.70 -27.59 -0.22
N ALA A 135 5.14 -28.71 -0.79
CA ALA A 135 5.15 -28.88 -2.24
C ALA A 135 3.72 -28.92 -2.77
N VAL A 136 3.49 -28.24 -3.89
CA VAL A 136 2.17 -28.21 -4.55
C VAL A 136 2.05 -29.40 -5.49
N GLY A 137 1.21 -30.38 -5.11
CA GLY A 137 0.84 -31.52 -5.95
C GLY A 137 -0.62 -31.45 -6.41
N PRO A 138 -1.15 -32.51 -7.04
CA PRO A 138 -2.52 -32.54 -7.56
C PRO A 138 -3.61 -32.26 -6.50
N LYS A 139 -3.36 -32.62 -5.23
CA LYS A 139 -4.30 -32.36 -4.12
C LYS A 139 -4.29 -30.87 -3.74
N GLU A 140 -3.10 -30.27 -3.65
CA GLU A 140 -2.93 -28.85 -3.36
C GLU A 140 -3.50 -27.95 -4.46
N GLU A 141 -3.25 -28.27 -5.75
CA GLU A 141 -3.84 -27.55 -6.88
C GLU A 141 -5.38 -27.59 -6.81
N LYS A 142 -5.97 -28.77 -6.57
CA LYS A 142 -7.43 -28.91 -6.42
C LYS A 142 -7.97 -28.06 -5.26
N ALA A 143 -7.30 -28.06 -4.10
CA ALA A 143 -7.74 -27.28 -2.95
C ALA A 143 -7.64 -25.76 -3.20
N LEU A 144 -6.59 -25.31 -3.90
CA LEU A 144 -6.47 -23.91 -4.34
C LEU A 144 -7.60 -23.54 -5.30
N GLU A 145 -7.86 -24.35 -6.33
CA GLU A 145 -8.97 -24.13 -7.26
C GLU A 145 -10.33 -24.08 -6.57
N GLU A 146 -10.58 -24.95 -5.59
CA GLU A 146 -11.82 -24.97 -4.79
C GLU A 146 -11.95 -23.72 -3.92
N TYR A 147 -10.87 -23.29 -3.24
CA TYR A 147 -10.89 -22.08 -2.43
C TYR A 147 -11.21 -20.83 -3.27
N PHE A 148 -10.61 -20.69 -4.45
CA PHE A 148 -10.86 -19.53 -5.31
C PHE A 148 -12.21 -19.57 -6.03
N LYS A 149 -13.05 -20.59 -5.76
CA LYS A 149 -14.47 -20.66 -6.12
C LYS A 149 -15.38 -20.56 -4.88
N SER A 150 -14.81 -20.43 -3.68
CA SER A 150 -15.54 -20.40 -2.42
C SER A 150 -16.29 -19.09 -2.22
N GLU A 151 -17.32 -19.15 -1.37
CA GLU A 151 -18.09 -17.97 -0.94
C GLU A 151 -17.19 -16.90 -0.30
N HIS A 152 -16.20 -17.31 0.51
CA HIS A 152 -15.28 -16.37 1.15
C HIS A 152 -14.50 -15.53 0.13
N PHE A 153 -13.91 -16.16 -0.87
CA PHE A 153 -13.17 -15.42 -1.89
C PHE A 153 -14.10 -14.52 -2.71
N LEU A 154 -15.23 -15.07 -3.19
CA LEU A 154 -16.16 -14.32 -4.05
C LEU A 154 -16.79 -13.12 -3.33
N LYS A 155 -17.18 -13.28 -2.06
CA LYS A 155 -17.66 -12.18 -1.22
C LYS A 155 -16.57 -11.15 -0.94
N GLY A 156 -15.33 -11.60 -0.76
CA GLY A 156 -14.16 -10.74 -0.64
C GLY A 156 -14.01 -9.77 -1.81
N LEU A 157 -14.33 -10.20 -3.04
CA LEU A 157 -14.26 -9.36 -4.24
C LEU A 157 -15.34 -8.27 -4.32
N GLU A 158 -16.37 -8.33 -3.48
CA GLU A 158 -17.39 -7.28 -3.41
C GLU A 158 -16.86 -6.02 -2.72
N PHE A 159 -15.99 -6.15 -1.72
CA PHE A 159 -15.52 -5.03 -0.91
C PHE A 159 -14.72 -3.98 -1.69
N PRO A 160 -13.72 -4.32 -2.51
CA PRO A 160 -12.85 -3.33 -3.17
C PRO A 160 -13.61 -2.36 -4.08
N VAL A 161 -14.79 -2.75 -4.56
CA VAL A 161 -15.60 -1.96 -5.49
C VAL A 161 -16.70 -1.15 -4.81
N MET A 162 -16.87 -1.29 -3.49
CA MET A 162 -17.81 -0.48 -2.72
C MET A 162 -17.29 0.94 -2.56
N SER A 163 -18.16 1.93 -2.74
CA SER A 163 -17.81 3.36 -2.56
C SER A 163 -17.40 3.73 -1.12
N THR A 164 -17.71 2.86 -0.16
CA THR A 164 -17.40 3.03 1.26
C THR A 164 -16.09 2.37 1.68
N THR A 165 -15.45 1.60 0.79
CA THR A 165 -14.21 0.87 1.07
C THR A 165 -13.04 1.59 0.41
N ASN A 166 -12.00 1.93 1.19
CA ASN A 166 -10.77 2.51 0.64
C ASN A 166 -9.73 1.45 0.33
N HIS A 167 -9.64 0.40 1.14
CA HIS A 167 -8.73 -0.72 0.97
C HIS A 167 -9.23 -1.94 1.74
N MET A 168 -8.80 -3.13 1.35
CA MET A 168 -9.17 -4.34 2.08
C MET A 168 -8.17 -5.49 1.86
N HIS A 169 -8.14 -6.41 2.82
CA HIS A 169 -7.44 -7.69 2.71
C HIS A 169 -8.43 -8.86 2.81
N ILE A 170 -8.33 -9.84 1.89
CA ILE A 170 -8.97 -11.15 2.02
C ILE A 170 -7.98 -12.06 2.77
N ASN A 171 -8.32 -12.46 3.99
CA ASN A 171 -7.36 -13.11 4.89
C ASN A 171 -7.45 -14.63 4.81
N VAL A 172 -6.29 -15.28 4.67
CA VAL A 172 -6.19 -16.74 4.55
C VAL A 172 -5.12 -17.34 5.45
N HIS A 173 -5.38 -18.55 5.91
CA HIS A 173 -4.33 -19.46 6.32
C HIS A 173 -3.84 -20.24 5.11
N SER A 174 -2.54 -20.45 5.01
CA SER A 174 -1.98 -21.28 3.95
C SER A 174 -0.66 -21.90 4.37
N SER A 175 -0.28 -23.02 3.77
CA SER A 175 1.10 -23.51 3.86
C SER A 175 1.74 -23.78 2.50
N VAL A 176 1.10 -23.36 1.41
CA VAL A 176 1.75 -23.33 0.10
C VAL A 176 2.49 -22.02 -0.10
N HIS A 177 3.45 -22.02 -1.03
CA HIS A 177 4.19 -20.81 -1.38
C HIS A 177 3.24 -19.75 -2.00
N PRO A 178 3.43 -18.44 -1.71
CA PRO A 178 2.58 -17.37 -2.24
C PRO A 178 2.45 -17.33 -3.77
N ASP A 179 3.49 -17.74 -4.51
CA ASP A 179 3.40 -17.86 -5.98
C ASP A 179 2.28 -18.82 -6.43
N ALA A 180 2.03 -19.89 -5.67
CA ALA A 180 0.92 -20.81 -5.97
C ALA A 180 -0.43 -20.16 -5.69
N ILE A 181 -0.53 -19.35 -4.62
CA ILE A 181 -1.73 -18.56 -4.29
C ILE A 181 -1.98 -17.53 -5.39
N GLN A 182 -0.94 -16.77 -5.78
CA GLN A 182 -1.00 -15.75 -6.83
C GLN A 182 -1.54 -16.33 -8.14
N LYS A 183 -0.94 -17.42 -8.64
CA LYS A 183 -1.38 -18.09 -9.89
C LYS A 183 -2.89 -18.35 -9.91
N HIS A 184 -3.43 -18.89 -8.83
CA HIS A 184 -4.85 -19.25 -8.74
C HIS A 184 -5.75 -18.03 -8.49
N ALA A 185 -5.28 -17.07 -7.69
CA ALA A 185 -5.97 -15.80 -7.47
C ALA A 185 -6.13 -15.05 -8.80
N GLU A 186 -5.06 -14.86 -9.57
CA GLU A 186 -5.10 -14.15 -10.85
C GLU A 186 -6.04 -14.83 -11.86
N ALA A 187 -6.01 -16.17 -11.94
CA ALA A 187 -6.94 -16.93 -12.77
C ALA A 187 -8.40 -16.74 -12.33
N ALA A 188 -8.65 -16.66 -11.03
CA ALA A 188 -9.98 -16.43 -10.48
C ALA A 188 -10.46 -14.99 -10.71
N LEU A 189 -9.60 -13.99 -10.51
CA LEU A 189 -9.91 -12.59 -10.81
C LEU A 189 -10.29 -12.40 -12.28
N ALA A 190 -9.52 -13.00 -13.20
CA ALA A 190 -9.84 -12.97 -14.63
C ALA A 190 -11.19 -13.63 -14.94
N ARG A 191 -11.52 -14.75 -14.28
CA ARG A 191 -12.81 -15.44 -14.41
C ARG A 191 -13.97 -14.58 -13.92
N GLU A 192 -13.79 -13.86 -12.81
CA GLU A 192 -14.80 -12.94 -12.26
C GLU A 192 -14.82 -11.57 -12.98
N GLY A 193 -14.05 -11.41 -14.06
CA GLY A 193 -14.05 -10.21 -14.90
C GLY A 193 -13.20 -9.04 -14.38
N LEU A 194 -12.41 -9.25 -13.33
CA LEU A 194 -11.46 -8.27 -12.83
C LEU A 194 -10.18 -8.32 -13.68
N GLN A 195 -9.73 -7.15 -14.13
CA GLN A 195 -8.46 -7.00 -14.83
C GLN A 195 -7.44 -6.40 -13.86
N ILE A 196 -6.25 -6.98 -13.78
CA ILE A 196 -5.13 -6.47 -12.98
C ILE A 196 -3.97 -6.04 -13.89
N PHE A 197 -3.16 -5.10 -13.43
CA PHE A 197 -1.88 -4.75 -14.05
C PHE A 197 -0.80 -5.78 -13.68
N TYR A 198 -0.66 -6.06 -12.38
CA TYR A 198 0.27 -7.02 -11.80
C TYR A 198 -0.12 -7.33 -10.35
N THR A 199 0.53 -8.33 -9.78
CA THR A 199 0.48 -8.66 -8.36
C THR A 199 1.84 -8.40 -7.73
N CYS A 200 1.88 -7.66 -6.61
CA CYS A 200 3.11 -7.41 -5.87
C CYS A 200 3.13 -8.22 -4.57
N PRO A 201 4.10 -9.14 -4.37
CA PRO A 201 4.27 -9.80 -3.09
C PRO A 201 4.86 -8.84 -2.06
N ASN A 202 4.28 -8.83 -0.87
CA ASN A 202 4.62 -7.86 0.16
C ASN A 202 4.44 -8.47 1.56
N VAL A 203 4.79 -7.70 2.59
CA VAL A 203 4.50 -8.01 3.98
C VAL A 203 3.78 -6.84 4.64
N TYR A 204 3.14 -7.11 5.78
CA TYR A 204 2.54 -6.07 6.60
C TYR A 204 2.50 -6.51 8.07
N MET A 205 2.48 -5.54 8.97
CA MET A 205 2.57 -5.78 10.40
C MET A 205 1.19 -6.03 11.01
N VAL A 206 1.03 -7.17 11.68
CA VAL A 206 -0.16 -7.50 12.48
C VAL A 206 0.27 -7.95 13.86
N GLY A 207 -0.15 -7.24 14.91
CA GLY A 207 0.20 -7.58 16.30
C GLY A 207 1.72 -7.65 16.55
N GLY A 208 2.50 -6.79 15.89
CA GLY A 208 3.97 -6.76 16.02
C GLY A 208 4.71 -7.89 15.29
N LYS A 209 4.04 -8.66 14.43
CA LYS A 209 4.65 -9.68 13.57
C LYS A 209 4.28 -9.44 12.11
N TYR A 210 5.22 -9.69 11.21
CA TYR A 210 4.95 -9.67 9.78
C TYR A 210 4.07 -10.84 9.37
N ARG A 211 3.06 -10.53 8.58
CA ARG A 211 2.30 -11.46 7.75
C ARG A 211 2.61 -11.16 6.29
N GLY A 212 2.48 -12.17 5.44
CA GLY A 212 2.66 -11.94 4.00
C GLY A 212 1.35 -11.47 3.38
N LYS A 213 1.47 -10.77 2.26
CA LYS A 213 0.32 -10.39 1.44
C LYS A 213 0.66 -10.38 -0.03
N LEU A 214 -0.35 -10.53 -0.87
CA LEU A 214 -0.29 -10.34 -2.32
C LEU A 214 -1.14 -9.12 -2.65
N VAL A 215 -0.53 -8.04 -3.09
CA VAL A 215 -1.19 -6.79 -3.47
C VAL A 215 -1.63 -6.89 -4.92
N PHE A 216 -2.92 -6.79 -5.19
CA PHE A 216 -3.47 -6.86 -6.55
C PHE A 216 -3.73 -5.45 -7.07
N MET A 217 -2.94 -5.04 -8.06
CA MET A 217 -3.06 -3.73 -8.70
C MET A 217 -4.15 -3.79 -9.78
N GLY A 218 -5.39 -3.48 -9.41
CA GLY A 218 -6.55 -3.53 -10.30
C GLY A 218 -6.51 -2.47 -11.38
N ARG A 219 -6.78 -2.90 -12.62
CA ARG A 219 -6.93 -2.07 -13.82
C ARG A 219 -8.39 -1.76 -14.13
N LYS A 220 -9.25 -2.77 -14.01
CA LYS A 220 -10.69 -2.61 -14.27
C LYS A 220 -11.51 -3.54 -13.36
N PRO A 221 -12.27 -2.99 -12.40
CA PRO A 221 -12.22 -1.58 -11.95
C PRO A 221 -10.83 -1.20 -11.42
N GLU A 222 -10.52 0.09 -11.40
CA GLU A 222 -9.24 0.59 -10.88
C GLU A 222 -9.32 0.63 -9.35
N VAL A 223 -8.87 -0.44 -8.69
CA VAL A 223 -8.95 -0.67 -7.24
C VAL A 223 -7.70 -1.42 -6.78
N VAL A 224 -7.29 -1.26 -5.52
CA VAL A 224 -6.20 -2.03 -4.92
C VAL A 224 -6.72 -2.74 -3.69
N PHE A 225 -6.50 -4.05 -3.65
CA PHE A 225 -6.87 -4.92 -2.54
C PHE A 225 -5.85 -6.05 -2.45
N ASP A 226 -5.79 -6.69 -1.30
CA ASP A 226 -4.77 -7.68 -1.04
C ASP A 226 -5.38 -9.02 -0.64
N ILE A 227 -4.62 -10.10 -0.86
CA ILE A 227 -4.81 -11.34 -0.11
C ILE A 227 -3.74 -11.39 0.98
N GLY A 228 -4.14 -11.21 2.22
CA GLY A 228 -3.28 -11.39 3.39
C GLY A 228 -3.18 -12.88 3.73
N TRP A 229 -1.99 -13.38 4.05
CA TRP A 229 -1.78 -14.78 4.38
C TRP A 229 -0.93 -14.99 5.63
N LEU A 230 -1.28 -16.02 6.38
CA LEU A 230 -0.53 -16.50 7.54
C LEU A 230 -0.15 -17.97 7.34
N PHE A 231 1.12 -18.30 7.62
CA PHE A 231 1.61 -19.66 7.46
C PHE A 231 1.01 -20.61 8.49
N THR A 232 0.24 -21.60 8.03
CA THR A 232 -0.41 -22.63 8.87
C THR A 232 -0.13 -24.02 8.29
N PRO A 233 0.82 -24.79 8.87
CA PRO A 233 1.33 -26.04 8.28
C PRO A 233 0.27 -27.08 7.93
N SER A 234 -0.85 -27.12 8.65
CA SER A 234 -1.89 -28.14 8.50
C SER A 234 -2.81 -27.93 7.30
N VAL A 235 -2.87 -26.73 6.71
CA VAL A 235 -3.89 -26.37 5.71
C VAL A 235 -3.26 -25.92 4.39
N VAL A 236 -3.82 -26.34 3.26
CA VAL A 236 -3.35 -25.86 1.94
C VAL A 236 -3.68 -24.38 1.81
N ILE A 237 -4.97 -24.07 1.89
CA ILE A 237 -5.52 -22.72 1.94
C ILE A 237 -6.91 -22.80 2.58
N GLU A 238 -7.25 -21.85 3.43
CA GLU A 238 -8.59 -21.69 4.01
C GLU A 238 -8.80 -20.23 4.45
N PRO A 239 -10.04 -19.77 4.63
CA PRO A 239 -10.31 -18.47 5.25
C PRO A 239 -9.70 -18.36 6.65
N ALA A 240 -9.10 -17.21 6.96
CA ALA A 240 -8.68 -16.88 8.32
C ALA A 240 -9.79 -16.08 9.01
N TRP A 241 -10.70 -16.79 9.68
CA TRP A 241 -11.91 -16.19 10.27
C TRP A 241 -11.65 -15.35 11.51
N GLU A 242 -10.52 -15.54 12.19
CA GLU A 242 -10.14 -14.72 13.32
C GLU A 242 -9.77 -13.30 12.88
N PRO A 243 -10.04 -12.28 13.72
CA PRO A 243 -9.70 -10.90 13.39
C PRO A 243 -8.19 -10.71 13.35
N TRP A 244 -7.73 -9.96 12.35
CA TRP A 244 -6.32 -9.65 12.14
C TRP A 244 -6.05 -8.20 12.52
N ILE A 245 -6.76 -7.26 11.88
CA ILE A 245 -6.67 -5.82 12.19
C ILE A 245 -7.98 -5.31 12.77
N PHE A 246 -9.13 -5.74 12.24
CA PHE A 246 -10.45 -5.29 12.68
C PHE A 246 -11.39 -6.44 13.01
N ASP A 247 -12.26 -6.24 14.00
CA ASP A 247 -13.23 -7.25 14.44
C ASP A 247 -14.50 -7.30 13.58
N ALA A 248 -14.78 -6.24 12.81
CA ALA A 248 -16.10 -6.03 12.20
C ALA A 248 -16.45 -7.02 11.07
N ASN A 249 -15.46 -7.57 10.37
CA ASN A 249 -15.66 -8.44 9.21
C ASN A 249 -14.77 -9.68 9.30
N PRO A 250 -15.19 -10.75 10.00
CA PRO A 250 -14.42 -12.00 10.08
C PRO A 250 -13.98 -12.49 8.69
N GLY A 251 -12.70 -12.83 8.51
CA GLY A 251 -12.12 -13.18 7.20
C GLY A 251 -11.55 -12.01 6.40
N TYR A 252 -11.80 -10.77 6.82
CA TYR A 252 -11.43 -9.58 6.06
C TYR A 252 -10.91 -8.45 6.96
N ASP A 253 -9.87 -7.75 6.51
CA ASP A 253 -9.54 -6.43 7.04
C ASP A 253 -10.11 -5.39 6.08
N VAL A 254 -11.02 -4.51 6.54
CA VAL A 254 -11.71 -3.54 5.67
C VAL A 254 -11.51 -2.12 6.20
N TRP A 255 -10.82 -1.30 5.41
CA TRP A 255 -10.68 0.12 5.66
C TRP A 255 -11.80 0.89 4.98
N THR A 256 -12.47 1.73 5.75
CA THR A 256 -13.67 2.45 5.29
C THR A 256 -13.44 3.95 5.19
N THR A 257 -14.24 4.60 4.35
CA THR A 257 -14.24 6.07 4.18
C THR A 257 -14.48 6.80 5.51
N ALA A 258 -15.20 6.20 6.46
CA ALA A 258 -15.38 6.76 7.79
C ALA A 258 -14.06 6.81 8.60
N MET A 259 -13.25 5.75 8.53
CA MET A 259 -11.93 5.73 9.18
C MET A 259 -11.00 6.79 8.58
N LEU A 260 -11.05 6.97 7.26
CA LEU A 260 -10.33 8.05 6.59
C LEU A 260 -10.84 9.42 7.06
N ALA A 261 -12.15 9.62 7.12
CA ALA A 261 -12.75 10.90 7.54
C ALA A 261 -12.26 11.34 8.92
N ASP A 262 -12.08 10.42 9.86
CA ASP A 262 -11.54 10.71 11.20
C ASP A 262 -10.11 11.28 11.14
N VAL A 263 -9.25 10.71 10.28
CA VAL A 263 -7.88 11.19 10.06
C VAL A 263 -7.85 12.52 9.30
N MET A 264 -8.83 12.75 8.42
CA MET A 264 -8.96 13.97 7.61
C MET A 264 -9.57 15.15 8.39
N ASN A 265 -10.16 14.92 9.56
CA ASN A 265 -10.80 15.96 10.39
C ASN A 265 -9.82 16.83 11.20
N ALA A 266 -8.52 16.74 10.94
CA ALA A 266 -7.53 17.62 11.56
C ALA A 266 -7.45 18.98 10.86
N ASP A 267 -6.83 19.97 11.52
CA ASP A 267 -6.66 21.33 10.99
C ASP A 267 -5.50 21.39 9.98
N TYR A 268 -5.69 20.72 8.85
CA TYR A 268 -4.71 20.69 7.77
C TYR A 268 -4.67 22.01 7.01
N VAL A 269 -3.45 22.33 6.57
CA VAL A 269 -3.16 23.47 5.74
C VAL A 269 -3.20 23.06 4.27
N ARG A 270 -4.20 23.56 3.52
CA ARG A 270 -4.28 23.39 2.07
C ARG A 270 -3.37 24.39 1.36
N LEU A 271 -2.58 23.92 0.41
CA LEU A 271 -1.77 24.75 -0.49
C LEU A 271 -2.63 25.24 -1.66
N THR A 272 -2.36 26.45 -2.14
CA THR A 272 -2.94 26.95 -3.40
C THR A 272 -2.20 26.35 -4.59
N GLU A 273 -2.77 26.51 -5.79
CA GLU A 273 -2.13 26.06 -7.02
C GLU A 273 -0.78 26.77 -7.25
N GLU A 274 -0.71 28.07 -6.98
CA GLU A 274 0.52 28.85 -7.12
C GLU A 274 1.62 28.35 -6.19
N GLU A 275 1.27 27.99 -4.97
CA GLU A 275 2.21 27.46 -3.98
C GLU A 275 2.67 26.04 -4.31
N ILE A 276 1.78 25.19 -4.85
CA ILE A 276 2.15 23.88 -5.38
C ILE A 276 3.17 24.07 -6.52
N GLN A 277 2.92 25.01 -7.45
CA GLN A 277 3.88 25.32 -8.51
C GLN A 277 5.19 25.90 -7.95
N GLU A 278 5.14 26.73 -6.91
CA GLU A 278 6.34 27.25 -6.24
C GLU A 278 7.20 26.11 -5.67
N VAL A 279 6.57 25.14 -4.98
CA VAL A 279 7.26 23.95 -4.46
C VAL A 279 7.89 23.18 -5.60
N LEU A 280 7.13 22.86 -6.66
CA LEU A 280 7.62 22.10 -7.81
C LEU A 280 8.75 22.81 -8.56
N ASN A 281 8.71 24.13 -8.68
CA ASN A 281 9.77 24.93 -9.31
C ASN A 281 11.04 24.98 -8.45
N GLY A 282 10.93 24.66 -7.16
CA GLY A 282 12.05 24.51 -6.24
C GLY A 282 12.81 23.19 -6.34
N CYS A 283 12.18 22.17 -6.91
CA CYS A 283 12.73 20.82 -6.97
C CYS A 283 13.84 20.70 -8.03
N ARG A 284 14.72 19.71 -7.83
CA ARG A 284 15.74 19.31 -8.80
C ARG A 284 15.25 18.04 -9.51
N PHE A 285 15.38 18.02 -10.83
CA PHE A 285 14.94 16.91 -11.69
C PHE A 285 16.13 16.26 -12.37
#